data_AF-A0ABD4KU87-F1
#
_entry.id   AF-A0ABD4KU87-F1
#
_cell.length_a   1.000
_cell.length_b   1.000
_cell.length_c   1.000
_cell.angle_alpha   90.00
_cell.angle_beta   90.00
_cell.angle_gamma   90.00
#
_symmetry.space_group_name_H-M   'P 1'
#
loop_
_entity.id
_entity.type
_entity.pdbx_description
1 polymer ?
#
loop_
_entity_poly.entity_id
_entity_poly.type
_entity_poly.pdbx_seq_one_letter_code
_entity_poly.pdbx_strand_id
1 'polypeptide(L)'
;QYTSNKQLAFLHAMYHVMLKPGGRAAVVLPDNVLFEGSTGRKIRNDLMEKCNLHTILRLPTGIFYAAGVKTNVLFFDKPTNINQDKGNTKKVWVYDLRVNMPKFGKRTVLEKEHFDEFYRAVGRDLTQVDEKQRQAFIDNHQNGSAVGNIDTCRLRA
;
A
#
# COMPACT_ATOMS: atom_id res chain seq x y z
N GLN A 1 -9.38 -13.12 17.06
CA GLN A 1 -10.75 -13.09 16.49
C GLN A 1 -10.72 -13.80 15.16
N TYR A 2 -11.74 -14.61 14.85
CA TYR A 2 -11.81 -15.37 13.60
C TYR A 2 -12.62 -14.58 12.58
N THR A 3 -12.14 -14.51 11.34
CA THR A 3 -12.86 -13.91 10.20
C THR A 3 -13.10 -14.98 9.15
N SER A 4 -14.29 -14.99 8.56
CA SER A 4 -14.58 -15.82 7.38
C SER A 4 -14.00 -15.23 6.10
N ASN A 5 -13.60 -13.95 6.11
CA ASN A 5 -12.89 -13.31 5.01
C ASN A 5 -11.46 -13.86 4.93
N LYS A 6 -11.21 -14.68 3.92
CA LYS A 6 -9.92 -15.34 3.71
C LYS A 6 -8.78 -14.33 3.51
N GLN A 7 -9.03 -13.21 2.82
CA GLN A 7 -8.00 -12.20 2.56
C GLN A 7 -7.54 -11.52 3.87
N LEU A 8 -8.49 -11.21 4.75
CA LEU A 8 -8.19 -10.67 6.08
C LEU A 8 -7.50 -11.70 6.99
N ALA A 9 -7.90 -12.97 6.89
CA ALA A 9 -7.24 -14.05 7.63
C ALA A 9 -5.77 -14.22 7.20
N PHE A 10 -5.50 -14.17 5.89
CA PHE A 10 -4.14 -14.20 5.35
C PHE A 10 -3.31 -13.01 5.83
N LEU A 11 -3.83 -11.79 5.75
CA LEU A 11 -3.15 -10.60 6.26
C LEU A 11 -2.81 -10.75 7.75
N HIS A 12 -3.79 -11.18 8.56
CA HIS A 12 -3.60 -11.43 9.98
C HIS A 12 -2.51 -12.48 10.27
N ALA A 13 -2.54 -13.61 9.56
CA ALA A 13 -1.51 -14.65 9.71
C ALA A 13 -0.10 -14.14 9.35
N MET A 14 0.02 -13.30 8.31
CA MET A 14 1.30 -12.76 7.89
C MET A 14 1.98 -11.93 8.97
N TYR A 15 1.33 -10.86 9.46
CA TYR A 15 1.97 -9.96 10.42
C TYR A 15 2.07 -10.55 11.83
N HIS A 16 1.12 -11.43 12.20
CA HIS A 16 1.06 -11.97 13.54
C HIS A 16 1.96 -13.19 13.71
N VAL A 17 1.98 -14.12 12.75
CA VAL A 17 2.64 -15.43 12.87
C VAL A 17 3.91 -15.52 12.02
N MET A 18 3.86 -15.06 10.77
CA MET A 18 4.95 -15.32 9.80
C MET A 18 6.09 -14.29 9.91
N LEU A 19 5.77 -13.02 10.17
CA LEU A 19 6.76 -11.96 10.19
C LEU A 19 7.54 -11.96 11.52
N LYS A 20 8.85 -12.20 11.40
CA LYS A 20 9.82 -12.06 12.49
C LYS A 20 10.01 -10.58 12.86
N PRO A 21 10.50 -10.27 14.07
CA PRO A 21 10.91 -8.91 14.44
C PRO A 21 11.92 -8.35 13.42
N GLY A 22 11.75 -7.10 13.00
CA GLY A 22 12.52 -6.47 11.92
C GLY A 22 12.20 -7.01 10.51
N GLY A 23 11.30 -7.98 10.39
CA GLY A 23 10.86 -8.51 9.10
C GLY A 23 9.95 -7.54 8.36
N ARG A 24 9.92 -7.66 7.03
CA ARG A 24 9.17 -6.78 6.12
C ARG A 24 8.37 -7.60 5.12
N ALA A 25 7.23 -7.07 4.70
CA ALA A 25 6.33 -7.70 3.74
C ALA A 25 5.78 -6.69 2.73
N ALA A 26 5.59 -7.16 1.49
CA ALA A 26 4.83 -6.50 0.45
C ALA A 26 3.75 -7.48 -0.05
N VAL A 27 2.48 -7.12 0.08
CA VAL A 27 1.37 -8.07 -0.14
C VAL A 27 0.31 -7.48 -1.05
N VAL A 28 -0.08 -8.23 -2.09
CA VAL A 28 -1.17 -7.85 -3.00
C VAL A 28 -2.50 -8.27 -2.40
N LEU A 29 -3.39 -7.31 -2.15
CA LEU A 29 -4.71 -7.53 -1.54
C LEU A 29 -5.80 -6.75 -2.29
N PRO A 30 -7.03 -7.29 -2.39
CA PRO A 30 -8.14 -6.56 -2.99
C PRO A 30 -8.60 -5.38 -2.13
N ASP A 31 -9.23 -4.37 -2.74
CA ASP A 31 -9.71 -3.17 -2.04
C ASP A 31 -10.61 -3.49 -0.83
N ASN A 32 -11.35 -4.61 -0.85
CA ASN A 32 -12.20 -5.04 0.27
C ASN A 32 -11.46 -5.04 1.62
N VAL A 33 -10.19 -5.47 1.63
CA VAL A 33 -9.38 -5.49 2.85
C VAL A 33 -9.21 -4.09 3.47
N LEU A 34 -9.19 -3.03 2.64
CA LEU A 34 -9.00 -1.65 3.09
C LEU A 34 -10.26 -1.01 3.67
N PHE A 35 -11.47 -1.46 3.28
CA PHE A 35 -12.72 -0.80 3.68
C PHE A 35 -13.70 -1.68 4.45
N GLU A 36 -13.51 -3.00 4.52
CA GLU A 36 -14.43 -3.89 5.23
C GLU A 36 -14.66 -3.40 6.67
N GLY A 37 -15.93 -3.34 7.06
CA GLY A 37 -16.38 -2.93 8.39
C GLY A 37 -16.05 -3.97 9.48
N SER A 38 -16.47 -3.68 10.71
CA SER A 38 -16.39 -4.57 11.88
C SER A 38 -15.01 -5.24 12.09
N THR A 39 -14.86 -6.50 11.68
CA THR A 39 -13.64 -7.30 11.86
C THR A 39 -12.48 -6.78 11.01
N GLY A 40 -12.75 -6.34 9.78
CA GLY A 40 -11.72 -5.74 8.92
C GLY A 40 -11.10 -4.50 9.54
N ARG A 41 -11.92 -3.62 10.13
CA ARG A 41 -11.45 -2.44 10.87
C ARG A 41 -10.54 -2.83 12.04
N LYS A 42 -10.92 -3.84 12.82
CA LYS A 42 -10.10 -4.32 13.95
C LYS A 42 -8.75 -4.86 13.49
N ILE A 43 -8.71 -5.65 12.41
CA ILE A 43 -7.46 -6.19 11.85
C ILE A 43 -6.58 -5.08 11.29
N ARG A 44 -7.14 -4.08 10.60
CA ARG A 44 -6.36 -2.93 10.12
C ARG A 44 -5.77 -2.11 11.25
N ASN A 45 -6.55 -1.85 12.30
CA ASN A 45 -6.03 -1.17 13.48
C ASN A 45 -4.92 -1.98 14.14
N ASP A 46 -5.12 -3.29 14.33
CA ASP A 46 -4.12 -4.18 14.93
C ASP A 46 -2.83 -4.27 14.10
N LEU A 47 -2.94 -4.29 12.77
CA LEU A 47 -1.80 -4.18 11.85
C LEU A 47 -1.05 -2.86 12.07
N MET A 48 -1.75 -1.73 12.14
CA MET A 48 -1.12 -0.41 12.32
C MET A 48 -0.49 -0.23 13.71
N GLU A 49 -1.05 -0.88 14.73
CA GLU A 49 -0.48 -0.90 16.08
C GLU A 49 0.81 -1.72 16.10
N LYS A 50 0.80 -2.95 15.57
CA LYS A 50 1.90 -3.93 15.68
C LYS A 50 2.98 -3.83 14.61
N CYS A 51 2.68 -3.20 13.50
CA CYS A 51 3.58 -3.04 12.36
C CYS A 51 3.58 -1.59 11.91
N ASN A 52 4.62 -1.22 11.18
CA ASN A 52 4.69 0.05 10.48
C ASN A 52 4.17 -0.15 9.05
N LEU A 53 2.88 0.11 8.83
CA LEU A 53 2.28 0.16 7.50
C LEU A 53 2.63 1.49 6.85
N HIS A 54 3.80 1.55 6.22
CA HIS A 54 4.33 2.82 5.72
C HIS A 54 3.85 3.17 4.30
N THR A 55 3.39 2.21 3.49
CA THR A 55 3.02 2.48 2.09
C THR A 55 1.91 1.57 1.58
N ILE A 56 0.96 2.16 0.84
CA ILE A 56 -0.09 1.47 0.10
C ILE A 56 0.00 1.91 -1.36
N LEU A 57 0.23 0.99 -2.28
CA LEU A 57 0.19 1.25 -3.72
C LEU A 57 -1.12 0.72 -4.30
N ARG A 58 -1.98 1.60 -4.77
CA ARG A 58 -3.23 1.21 -5.45
C ARG A 58 -2.92 0.86 -6.89
N LEU A 59 -3.18 -0.38 -7.29
CA LEU A 59 -2.81 -0.87 -8.61
C LEU A 59 -3.86 -0.49 -9.67
N PRO A 60 -3.45 -0.38 -10.95
CA PRO A 60 -4.38 -0.26 -12.07
C PRO A 60 -5.35 -1.43 -12.17
N THR A 61 -6.47 -1.21 -12.85
CA THR A 61 -7.42 -2.28 -13.17
C THR A 61 -7.02 -3.01 -14.45
N GLY A 62 -7.46 -4.26 -14.62
CA GLY A 62 -7.23 -5.04 -15.85
C GLY A 62 -5.87 -5.75 -15.94
N ILE A 63 -5.05 -5.67 -14.88
CA ILE A 63 -3.72 -6.32 -14.81
C ILE A 63 -3.78 -7.76 -14.28
N PHE A 64 -4.89 -8.16 -13.65
CA PHE A 64 -5.13 -9.53 -13.18
C PHE A 64 -6.16 -10.23 -14.08
N TYR A 65 -6.11 -11.56 -14.13
CA TYR A 65 -7.05 -12.38 -14.90
C TYR A 65 -8.52 -12.14 -14.49
N ALA A 66 -8.77 -11.91 -13.20
CA ALA A 66 -10.10 -11.61 -12.69
C ALA A 66 -10.49 -10.16 -13.03
N ALA A 67 -11.31 -10.01 -14.07
CA ALA A 67 -11.81 -8.71 -14.52
C ALA A 67 -12.58 -7.98 -13.40
N GLY A 68 -12.37 -6.67 -13.29
CA GLY A 68 -13.08 -5.82 -12.33
C GLY A 68 -12.52 -5.83 -10.90
N VAL A 69 -11.60 -6.75 -10.56
CA VAL A 69 -10.96 -6.75 -9.24
C VAL A 69 -10.00 -5.57 -9.12
N LYS A 70 -10.25 -4.74 -8.11
CA LYS A 70 -9.38 -3.64 -7.70
C LYS A 70 -8.45 -4.12 -6.59
N THR A 71 -7.15 -3.96 -6.77
CA THR A 71 -6.12 -4.46 -5.85
C THR A 71 -5.14 -3.36 -5.44
N ASN A 72 -4.43 -3.63 -4.36
CA ASN A 72 -3.42 -2.76 -3.76
C ASN A 72 -2.24 -3.61 -3.30
N VAL A 73 -1.07 -2.99 -3.18
CA VAL A 73 0.09 -3.55 -2.50
C VAL A 73 0.26 -2.84 -1.17
N LEU A 74 0.25 -3.58 -0.07
CA LEU A 74 0.57 -3.05 1.26
C LEU A 74 2.02 -3.37 1.57
N PHE A 75 2.79 -2.35 1.96
CA PHE A 75 4.16 -2.47 2.42
C PHE A 75 4.22 -2.16 3.90
N PHE A 76 4.68 -3.13 4.69
CA PHE A 76 4.79 -2.98 6.13
C PHE A 76 5.97 -3.77 6.71
N ASP A 77 6.51 -3.25 7.80
CA ASP A 77 7.57 -3.88 8.59
C ASP A 77 7.15 -4.07 10.04
N LYS A 78 7.72 -5.08 10.70
CA LYS A 78 7.54 -5.33 12.12
C LYS A 78 8.68 -4.68 12.88
N PRO A 79 8.42 -4.02 14.02
CA PRO A 79 9.48 -3.44 14.83
C PRO A 79 10.50 -4.50 15.23
N THR A 80 11.76 -4.06 15.37
CA THR A 80 12.85 -4.92 15.85
C THR A 80 12.69 -5.24 17.34
N ASN A 81 12.11 -4.30 18.10
CA ASN A 81 11.79 -4.52 19.50
C ASN A 81 10.54 -5.41 19.64
N ILE A 82 10.72 -6.62 20.16
CA ILE A 82 9.65 -7.60 20.38
C ILE A 82 8.57 -7.12 21.35
N ASN A 83 8.89 -6.17 22.22
CA ASN A 83 7.98 -5.65 23.23
C ASN A 83 7.20 -4.41 22.72
N GLN A 84 7.44 -3.97 21.48
CA GLN A 84 6.78 -2.83 20.89
C GLN A 84 5.61 -3.29 20.01
N ASP A 85 4.45 -3.53 20.60
CA ASP A 85 3.26 -4.02 19.92
C ASP A 85 2.24 -2.92 19.56
N LYS A 86 2.52 -1.67 19.93
CA LYS A 86 1.64 -0.51 19.77
C LYS A 86 2.33 0.70 19.16
N GLY A 87 1.53 1.50 18.45
CA GLY A 87 1.93 2.78 17.89
C GLY A 87 3.05 2.71 16.85
N ASN A 88 3.21 1.58 16.15
CA ASN A 88 4.30 1.40 15.20
C ASN A 88 4.10 2.20 13.90
N THR A 89 2.88 2.22 13.35
CA THR A 89 2.57 3.06 12.18
C THR A 89 2.40 4.51 12.60
N LYS A 90 3.16 5.43 11.97
CA LYS A 90 3.06 6.88 12.20
C LYS A 90 2.39 7.64 11.06
N LYS A 91 2.72 7.26 9.82
CA LYS A 91 2.19 7.85 8.60
C LYS A 91 2.00 6.74 7.59
N VAL A 92 0.91 6.80 6.83
CA VAL A 92 0.61 5.81 5.79
C VAL A 92 0.56 6.51 4.46
N TRP A 93 1.52 6.21 3.60
CA TRP A 93 1.59 6.85 2.29
C TRP A 93 0.82 6.06 1.25
N VAL A 94 -0.25 6.63 0.71
CA VAL A 94 -1.09 5.98 -0.30
C VAL A 94 -0.74 6.49 -1.68
N TYR A 95 -0.06 5.70 -2.51
CA TYR A 95 0.21 6.00 -3.93
C TYR A 95 -0.93 5.48 -4.84
N ASP A 96 -1.62 6.36 -5.57
CA ASP A 96 -2.66 5.98 -6.54
C ASP A 96 -2.09 5.79 -7.96
N LEU A 97 -1.82 4.54 -8.34
CA LEU A 97 -1.44 4.13 -9.71
C LEU A 97 -2.67 3.61 -10.49
N ARG A 98 -3.88 4.06 -10.16
CA ARG A 98 -5.11 3.61 -10.82
C ARG A 98 -5.76 4.73 -11.62
N VAL A 99 -5.79 5.93 -11.05
CA VAL A 99 -6.37 7.11 -11.70
C VAL A 99 -5.47 7.54 -12.87
N ASN A 100 -6.09 7.85 -14.02
CA ASN A 100 -5.42 8.31 -15.24
C ASN A 100 -4.42 7.32 -15.86
N MET A 101 -4.50 6.04 -15.50
CA MET A 101 -3.75 4.98 -16.16
C MET A 101 -4.49 4.41 -17.38
N PRO A 102 -3.78 3.91 -18.40
CA PRO A 102 -4.38 3.16 -19.49
C PRO A 102 -5.19 1.97 -18.99
N LYS A 103 -6.16 1.52 -19.81
CA LYS A 103 -6.84 0.26 -19.56
C LYS A 103 -5.91 -0.90 -19.89
N PHE A 104 -5.36 -1.53 -18.86
CA PHE A 104 -4.50 -2.70 -19.04
C PHE A 104 -5.30 -3.95 -19.43
N GLY A 105 -4.63 -4.87 -20.11
CA GLY A 105 -5.18 -6.14 -20.55
C GLY A 105 -4.29 -6.79 -21.61
N LYS A 106 -4.87 -7.63 -22.48
CA LYS A 106 -4.09 -8.36 -23.51
C LYS A 106 -3.35 -7.47 -24.51
N ARG A 107 -3.85 -6.25 -24.76
CA ARG A 107 -3.30 -5.31 -25.76
C ARG A 107 -2.40 -4.23 -25.17
N THR A 108 -2.55 -3.94 -23.88
CA THR A 108 -1.79 -2.92 -23.16
C THR A 108 -1.27 -3.58 -21.90
N VAL A 109 0.00 -3.97 -21.92
CA VAL A 109 0.64 -4.72 -20.84
C VAL A 109 1.16 -3.75 -19.79
N LEU A 110 1.12 -4.17 -18.53
CA LEU A 110 1.72 -3.42 -17.43
C LEU A 110 3.23 -3.66 -17.44
N GLU A 111 3.98 -2.65 -17.88
CA GLU A 111 5.44 -2.63 -17.92
C GLU A 111 6.03 -1.86 -16.72
N LYS A 112 7.35 -1.97 -16.54
CA LYS A 112 8.07 -1.40 -15.39
C LYS A 112 8.03 0.12 -15.37
N GLU A 113 8.06 0.73 -16.55
CA GLU A 113 8.09 2.16 -16.81
C GLU A 113 6.86 2.86 -16.23
N HIS A 114 5.72 2.15 -16.15
CA HIS A 114 4.51 2.64 -15.49
C HIS A 114 4.72 2.92 -13.99
N PHE A 115 5.74 2.33 -13.35
CA PHE A 115 6.07 2.53 -11.95
C PHE A 115 7.17 3.57 -11.73
N ASP A 116 7.74 4.17 -12.78
CA ASP A 116 8.87 5.10 -12.63
C ASP A 116 8.55 6.30 -11.74
N GLU A 117 7.35 6.87 -11.89
CA GLU A 117 6.90 7.97 -11.04
C GLU A 117 6.67 7.52 -9.59
N PHE A 118 6.15 6.32 -9.39
CA PHE A 118 6.05 5.73 -8.05
C PHE A 118 7.44 5.63 -7.39
N TYR A 119 8.43 5.09 -8.09
CA TYR A 119 9.81 5.02 -7.58
C TYR A 119 10.45 6.40 -7.36
N ARG A 120 10.08 7.42 -8.15
CA ARG A 120 10.49 8.81 -7.88
C ARG A 120 9.85 9.36 -6.62
N ALA A 121 8.61 8.98 -6.31
CA ALA A 121 7.89 9.44 -5.13
C ALA A 121 8.39 8.79 -3.84
N VAL A 122 8.62 7.48 -3.85
CA VAL A 122 8.92 6.72 -2.61
C VAL A 122 10.35 6.22 -2.51
N GLY A 123 11.19 6.43 -3.52
CA GLY A 123 12.53 5.88 -3.62
C GLY A 123 12.55 4.51 -4.31
N ARG A 124 13.73 4.12 -4.82
CA ARG A 124 13.94 2.78 -5.41
C ARG A 124 14.08 1.69 -4.35
N ASP A 125 14.61 2.05 -3.19
CA ASP A 125 14.68 1.15 -2.04
C ASP A 125 13.41 1.27 -1.19
N LEU A 126 12.45 0.38 -1.45
CA LEU A 126 11.18 0.32 -0.71
C LEU A 126 11.33 -0.28 0.70
N THR A 127 12.55 -0.63 1.11
CA THR A 127 12.83 -1.17 2.45
C THR A 127 13.07 -0.06 3.47
N GLN A 128 13.30 1.15 2.99
CA GLN A 128 13.44 2.34 3.81
C GLN A 128 12.37 3.35 3.40
N VAL A 129 11.94 4.17 4.37
CA VAL A 129 10.99 5.25 4.14
C VAL A 129 11.75 6.56 4.08
N ASP A 130 11.94 7.11 2.88
CA ASP A 130 12.48 8.45 2.71
C ASP A 130 11.36 9.49 2.74
N GLU A 131 11.07 9.99 3.94
CA GLU A 131 10.09 11.06 4.17
C GLU A 131 10.45 12.36 3.44
N LYS A 132 11.75 12.67 3.29
CA LYS A 132 12.19 13.91 2.63
C LYS A 132 11.91 13.82 1.13
N GLN A 133 12.21 12.69 0.51
CA GLN A 133 11.91 12.46 -0.89
C GLN A 133 10.41 12.50 -1.17
N ARG A 134 9.60 11.89 -0.30
CA ARG A 134 8.13 11.91 -0.42
C ARG A 134 7.56 13.33 -0.31
N GLN A 135 8.04 14.10 0.67
CA GLN A 135 7.64 15.48 0.84
C GLN A 135 8.07 16.35 -0.36
N ALA A 136 9.32 16.21 -0.81
CA ALA A 136 9.80 16.90 -2.00
C ALA A 136 9.00 16.52 -3.26
N PHE A 137 8.57 15.25 -3.38
CA PHE A 137 7.70 14.84 -4.47
C PHE A 137 6.34 15.56 -4.40
N ILE A 138 5.73 15.66 -3.22
CA ILE A 138 4.47 16.41 -3.05
C ILE A 138 4.66 17.88 -3.38
N ASP A 139 5.71 18.51 -2.86
CA ASP A 139 5.98 19.94 -3.05
C ASP A 139 6.14 20.29 -4.53
N ASN A 140 6.78 19.41 -5.30
CA ASN A 140 6.93 19.57 -6.75
C ASN A 140 5.66 19.26 -7.55
N HIS A 141 4.64 18.66 -6.93
CA HIS A 141 3.38 18.26 -7.57
C HIS A 141 2.15 18.84 -6.86
N GLN A 142 2.30 20.00 -6.19
CA GLN A 142 1.21 20.67 -5.45
C GLN A 142 0.02 21.05 -6.34
N ASN A 143 0.22 21.25 -7.65
CA ASN A 143 -0.84 21.50 -8.63
C ASN A 143 -1.31 20.23 -9.37
N GLY A 144 -0.95 19.05 -8.84
CA GLY A 144 -1.06 17.78 -9.56
C GLY A 144 0.17 17.50 -10.42
N SER A 145 0.42 16.22 -10.73
CA SER A 145 1.34 15.88 -11.82
C SER A 145 0.63 16.05 -13.15
N ALA A 146 1.36 16.10 -14.27
CA ALA A 146 0.77 16.15 -15.62
C ALA A 146 -0.24 15.01 -15.91
N VAL A 147 -0.38 14.07 -14.97
CA VAL A 147 -1.21 12.88 -15.01
C VAL A 147 -2.19 12.84 -13.81
N GLY A 148 -2.44 13.93 -13.07
CA GLY A 148 -3.35 13.94 -11.89
C GLY A 148 -3.90 15.33 -11.52
N ASN A 149 -5.18 15.39 -11.15
CA ASN A 149 -5.87 16.58 -10.64
C ASN A 149 -5.43 16.88 -9.18
N ILE A 150 -5.48 18.14 -8.75
CA ILE A 150 -5.14 18.63 -7.41
C ILE A 150 -5.93 17.92 -6.28
N ASP A 151 -7.14 17.44 -6.57
CA ASP A 151 -7.94 16.61 -5.64
C ASP A 151 -7.46 15.14 -5.53
N THR A 152 -6.57 14.72 -6.44
CA THR A 152 -6.12 13.33 -6.62
C THR A 152 -4.77 13.04 -6.00
N CYS A 153 -4.25 13.94 -5.14
CA CYS A 153 -2.93 13.87 -4.49
C CYS A 153 -2.44 12.42 -4.45
N ARG A 154 -1.53 12.11 -5.37
CA ARG A 154 -1.19 10.73 -5.70
C ARG A 154 -0.62 10.02 -4.52
N LEU A 155 0.04 10.74 -3.63
CA LEU A 155 0.58 10.29 -2.37
C LEU A 155 -0.18 10.98 -1.22
N ARG A 156 -1.10 10.28 -0.56
CA ARG A 156 -1.80 10.81 0.64
C ARG A 156 -1.07 10.36 1.90
N ALA A 157 -0.86 11.26 2.86
CA ALA A 157 -0.28 10.97 4.18
C ALA A 157 -1.35 10.68 5.23
#